data_AF-A0A7V0Z2P7-F1
#
_entry.id   AF-A0A7V0Z2P7-F1
#
_cell.length_a   1.000
_cell.length_b   1.000
_cell.length_c   1.000
_cell.angle_alpha   90.00
_cell.angle_beta   90.00
_cell.angle_gamma   90.00
#
_symmetry.space_group_name_H-M   'P 1'
#
loop_
_entity.id
_entity.type
_entity.pdbx_description
1 polymer ?
#
loop_
_entity_poly.entity_id
_entity_poly.type
_entity_poly.pdbx_seq_one_letter_code
_entity_poly.pdbx_strand_id
1 'polypeptide(L)'
;MLLAVEIILTVVAWRKGWRGYALVPIILGLLIGFMIGALANLIDYSESQIKQLSLILIPLDFVCIGILGWMITKSHTRHNYMNQKEKLNLEPSKIITKHV
;
A
#
# COMPACT_ATOMS: atom_id res chain seq x y z
N MET A 1 -8.08 15.94 1.50
CA MET A 1 -9.48 15.89 0.99
C MET A 1 -9.73 14.72 0.03
N LEU A 2 -8.79 13.77 -0.11
CA LEU A 2 -8.92 12.57 -0.95
C LEU A 2 -8.98 11.25 -0.16
N LEU A 3 -9.10 11.33 1.16
CA LEU A 3 -9.06 10.19 2.09
C LEU A 3 -10.07 9.09 1.73
N ALA A 4 -11.27 9.46 1.29
CA ALA A 4 -12.28 8.48 0.86
C ALA A 4 -11.83 7.68 -0.37
N VAL A 5 -11.20 8.32 -1.35
CA VAL A 5 -10.67 7.67 -2.56
C VAL A 5 -9.53 6.72 -2.18
N GLU A 6 -8.67 7.16 -1.28
CA GLU A 6 -7.53 6.37 -0.78
C GLU A 6 -7.98 5.13 0.00
N ILE A 7 -9.03 5.26 0.82
CA ILE A 7 -9.66 4.13 1.52
C ILE A 7 -10.23 3.14 0.52
N ILE A 8 -10.96 3.60 -0.51
CA ILE A 8 -11.54 2.73 -1.54
C ILE A 8 -10.42 2.01 -2.32
N LEU A 9 -9.37 2.70 -2.74
CA LEU A 9 -8.23 2.08 -3.42
C LEU A 9 -7.53 1.05 -2.54
N THR A 10 -7.37 1.35 -1.25
CA THR A 10 -6.79 0.42 -0.28
C THR A 10 -7.64 -0.84 -0.13
N VAL A 11 -8.97 -0.71 -0.05
CA VAL A 11 -9.89 -1.85 0.00
C VAL A 11 -9.82 -2.67 -1.29
N VAL A 12 -9.76 -2.02 -2.46
CA VAL A 12 -9.62 -2.72 -3.75
C VAL A 12 -8.29 -3.46 -3.84
N ALA A 13 -7.18 -2.84 -3.43
CA ALA A 13 -5.86 -3.47 -3.35
C ALA A 13 -5.83 -4.64 -2.35
N TRP A 14 -6.54 -4.50 -1.23
CA TRP A 14 -6.70 -5.56 -0.22
C TRP A 14 -7.43 -6.77 -0.77
N ARG A 15 -8.54 -6.54 -1.50
CA ARG A 15 -9.32 -7.62 -2.16
C ARG A 15 -8.51 -8.31 -3.27
N LYS A 16 -7.57 -7.60 -3.91
CA LYS A 16 -6.65 -8.16 -4.92
C LYS A 16 -5.48 -8.97 -4.35
N GLY A 17 -5.40 -9.17 -3.03
CA GLY A 17 -4.42 -10.07 -2.40
C GLY A 17 -3.15 -9.39 -1.87
N TRP A 18 -3.09 -8.06 -1.88
CA TRP A 18 -1.95 -7.28 -1.37
C TRP A 18 -2.09 -6.91 0.11
N ARG A 19 -2.90 -7.67 0.86
CA ARG A 19 -3.36 -7.40 2.24
C ARG A 19 -2.31 -6.64 3.09
N GLY A 20 -1.10 -7.15 3.28
CA GLY A 20 -0.08 -6.42 4.09
C GLY A 20 0.46 -5.13 3.47
N TYR A 21 0.66 -5.08 2.15
CA TYR A 21 1.29 -3.94 1.47
C TYR A 21 0.31 -2.80 1.18
N ALA A 22 -0.99 -3.08 1.11
CA ALA A 22 -2.01 -2.06 0.86
C ALA A 22 -2.21 -1.12 2.06
N LEU A 23 -1.88 -1.57 3.28
CA LEU A 23 -1.94 -0.75 4.50
C LEU A 23 -0.80 0.26 4.62
N VAL A 24 0.32 0.05 3.91
CA VAL A 24 1.54 0.87 4.00
C VAL A 24 1.26 2.36 3.81
N PRO A 25 0.57 2.81 2.73
CA PRO A 25 0.29 4.24 2.54
C PRO A 25 -0.62 4.81 3.63
N ILE A 26 -1.65 4.09 4.07
CA ILE A 26 -2.52 4.54 5.16
C ILE A 26 -1.74 4.71 6.46
N ILE A 27 -0.95 3.71 6.84
CA ILE A 27 -0.17 3.73 8.07
C ILE A 27 0.88 4.86 8.03
N LEU A 28 1.56 5.05 6.90
CA LEU A 28 2.51 6.15 6.71
C LEU A 28 1.84 7.51 6.82
N GLY A 29 0.71 7.72 6.14
CA GLY A 29 -0.05 8.97 6.22
C GLY A 29 -0.47 9.28 7.65
N LEU A 30 -0.93 8.27 8.39
CA LEU A 30 -1.36 8.40 9.77
C LEU A 30 -0.18 8.69 10.71
N LEU A 31 0.95 8.02 10.54
CA LEU A 31 2.19 8.26 11.30
C LEU A 31 2.73 9.68 11.06
N ILE A 32 2.81 10.11 9.81
CA ILE A 32 3.30 11.44 9.44
C ILE A 32 2.37 12.50 10.00
N GLY A 33 1.04 12.34 9.84
CA GLY A 33 0.07 13.26 10.41
C GLY A 33 0.15 13.35 11.94
N PHE A 34 0.32 12.20 12.60
CA PHE A 34 0.49 12.16 14.06
C PHE A 34 1.78 12.84 14.52
N MET A 35 2.92 12.56 13.88
CA MET A 35 4.19 13.21 14.20
C MET A 35 4.12 14.72 14.02
N ILE A 36 3.50 15.19 12.93
CA ILE A 36 3.34 16.61 12.67
C ILE A 36 2.45 17.27 13.72
N GLY A 37 1.33 16.64 14.10
CA GLY A 37 0.48 17.14 15.18
C GLY A 37 1.18 17.19 16.54
N ALA A 38 2.02 16.19 16.83
CA ALA A 38 2.81 16.16 18.06
C ALA A 38 3.91 17.24 18.07
N LEU A 39 4.64 17.41 16.97
CA LEU A 39 5.65 18.46 16.79
C LEU A 39 5.03 19.87 16.82
N ALA A 40 3.82 20.02 16.26
CA ALA A 40 3.07 21.27 16.28
C ALA A 40 2.86 21.78 17.71
N ASN A 41 2.51 20.88 18.63
CA ASN A 41 2.28 21.20 20.04
C ASN A 41 3.57 21.46 20.82
N LEU A 42 4.70 20.87 20.44
CA LEU A 42 5.97 21.03 21.15
C LEU A 42 6.72 22.32 20.79
N ILE A 43 6.55 22.81 19.56
CA ILE A 43 7.33 23.92 19.02
C ILE A 43 6.53 25.25 19.03
N ASP A 44 5.29 25.22 19.53
CA ASP A 44 4.36 26.36 19.55
C ASP A 44 4.25 27.03 18.18
N TYR A 45 4.02 26.20 17.15
CA TYR A 45 3.94 26.67 15.77
C TYR A 45 2.81 27.69 15.61
N SER A 46 3.15 28.86 15.09
CA SER A 46 2.15 29.87 14.73
C SER A 46 1.21 29.35 13.64
N GLU A 47 -0.05 29.81 13.62
CA GLU A 47 -1.06 29.36 12.64
C GLU A 47 -0.59 29.50 11.19
N SER A 48 0.23 30.51 10.88
CA SER A 48 0.80 30.74 9.55
C SER A 48 1.76 29.63 9.13
N GLN A 49 2.56 29.10 10.06
CA GLN A 49 3.49 28.01 9.81
C GLN A 49 2.75 26.67 9.64
N ILE A 50 1.67 26.44 10.41
CA ILE A 50 0.79 25.27 10.24
C ILE A 50 0.14 25.26 8.85
N LYS A 51 -0.29 26.44 8.37
CA LYS A 51 -0.82 26.59 7.00
C LYS A 51 0.23 26.29 5.93
N GLN A 52 1.46 26.77 6.08
CA GLN A 52 2.55 26.47 5.14
C GLN A 52 2.88 24.97 5.12
N LEU A 53 2.89 24.32 6.28
CA LEU A 53 3.15 22.89 6.40
C LEU A 53 2.05 22.06 5.73
N SER A 54 0.78 22.46 5.86
CA SER A 54 -0.35 21.83 5.14
C SER A 54 -0.22 21.94 3.62
N LEU A 55 0.33 23.04 3.10
CA LEU A 55 0.57 23.21 1.66
C LEU A 55 1.62 22.22 1.13
N ILE A 56 2.64 21.93 1.94
CA ILE A 56 3.71 20.96 1.65
C ILE A 56 3.21 19.51 1.72
N LEU A 57 2.13 19.23 2.45
CA LEU A 57 1.57 17.88 2.61
C LEU A 57 0.61 17.48 1.46
N ILE A 58 0.09 18.44 0.69
CA ILE A 58 -0.79 18.17 -0.47
C ILE A 58 -0.20 17.22 -1.53
N PRO A 59 1.08 17.31 -1.92
CA PRO A 59 1.72 16.35 -2.83
C PRO A 59 1.76 14.93 -2.28
N LEU A 60 1.74 14.75 -0.96
CA LEU A 60 1.85 13.44 -0.30
C LEU A 60 0.65 12.55 -0.65
N ASP A 61 -0.56 13.14 -0.71
CA ASP A 61 -1.79 12.45 -1.15
C ASP A 61 -1.65 11.95 -2.60
N PHE A 62 -1.11 12.77 -3.50
CA PHE A 62 -0.89 12.38 -4.91
C PHE A 62 0.11 11.24 -5.05
N VAL A 63 1.19 11.26 -4.27
CA VAL A 63 2.19 10.19 -4.25
C VAL A 63 1.57 8.88 -3.73
N CYS A 64 0.78 8.93 -2.64
CA CYS A 64 0.12 7.74 -2.11
C CYS A 64 -0.89 7.14 -3.10
N ILE A 65 -1.70 7.97 -3.75
CA ILE A 65 -2.63 7.53 -4.80
C ILE A 65 -1.87 6.91 -5.98
N GLY A 66 -0.75 7.52 -6.41
CA GLY A 66 0.09 6.99 -7.48
C GLY A 66 0.66 5.61 -7.15
N ILE A 67 1.18 5.44 -5.93
CA ILE A 67 1.72 4.15 -5.45
C ILE A 67 0.62 3.09 -5.37
N LEU A 68 -0.56 3.44 -4.83
CA LEU A 68 -1.71 2.53 -4.77
C LEU A 68 -2.18 2.15 -6.18
N GLY A 69 -2.27 3.10 -7.12
CA GLY A 69 -2.62 2.83 -8.52
C GLY A 69 -1.62 1.91 -9.21
N TRP A 70 -0.32 2.14 -9.00
CA TRP A 70 0.75 1.28 -9.51
C TRP A 70 0.71 -0.13 -8.90
N MET A 71 0.44 -0.24 -7.60
CA MET A 71 0.23 -1.53 -6.95
C MET A 71 -0.98 -2.28 -7.53
N ILE A 72 -2.10 -1.59 -7.76
CA ILE A 72 -3.33 -2.19 -8.30
C ILE A 72 -3.12 -2.72 -9.73
N THR A 73 -2.33 -2.03 -10.54
CA THR A 73 -1.99 -2.44 -11.92
C THR A 73 -1.00 -3.61 -11.94
N LYS A 74 0.06 -3.56 -11.11
CA LYS A 74 1.05 -4.65 -11.00
C LYS A 74 0.52 -5.89 -10.27
N SER A 75 -0.51 -5.73 -9.44
CA SER A 75 -1.13 -6.79 -8.65
C SER A 75 -1.70 -7.94 -9.46
N HIS A 76 -2.08 -7.71 -10.71
CA HIS A 76 -2.74 -8.74 -11.52
C HIS A 76 -1.84 -9.98 -11.74
N THR A 77 -0.53 -9.84 -11.64
CA THR A 77 0.41 -10.93 -11.92
C THR A 77 0.67 -11.85 -10.72
N ARG A 78 0.46 -11.41 -9.47
CA ARG A 78 0.84 -12.21 -8.27
C ARG A 78 -0.06 -13.40 -7.98
N HIS A 79 -1.34 -13.33 -8.37
CA HIS A 79 -2.28 -14.45 -8.20
C HIS A 79 -1.89 -15.67 -9.07
N ASN A 80 -1.21 -15.43 -10.20
CA ASN A 80 -0.75 -16.52 -11.07
C ASN A 80 0.47 -17.25 -10.48
N TYR A 81 1.36 -16.58 -9.73
CA TYR A 81 2.56 -17.22 -9.18
C TYR A 81 2.26 -18.18 -8.01
N MET A 82 1.28 -17.87 -7.15
CA MET A 82 0.91 -18.78 -6.04
C MET A 82 0.21 -20.04 -6.56
N ASN A 83 -0.72 -19.88 -7.52
CA ASN A 83 -1.35 -21.01 -8.20
C ASN A 83 -0.35 -21.87 -8.99
N GLN A 84 0.68 -21.26 -9.58
CA GLN A 84 1.69 -22.00 -10.34
C GLN A 84 2.63 -22.78 -9.41
N LYS A 85 3.03 -22.22 -8.25
CA LYS A 85 3.81 -22.94 -7.23
C LYS A 85 3.07 -24.12 -6.63
N GLU A 86 1.76 -23.99 -6.40
CA GLU A 86 0.92 -25.09 -5.91
C GLU A 86 0.83 -26.22 -6.95
N LYS A 87 0.65 -25.89 -8.23
CA LYS A 87 0.68 -26.88 -9.32
C LYS A 87 2.03 -27.59 -9.44
N LEU A 88 3.15 -26.86 -9.32
CA LEU A 88 4.51 -27.43 -9.39
C LEU A 88 4.85 -28.34 -8.20
N ASN A 89 4.27 -28.10 -7.02
CA ASN A 89 4.47 -28.96 -5.84
C ASN A 89 3.54 -30.18 -5.80
N LEU A 90 2.47 -30.22 -6.60
CA LEU A 90 1.57 -31.37 -6.69
C LEU A 90 1.98 -32.37 -7.79
N GLU A 91 2.90 -32.00 -8.69
CA GLU A 91 3.44 -32.88 -9.74
C GLU A 91 4.78 -33.61 -9.49
N PRO A 92 5.46 -33.59 -8.32
CA PRO A 92 6.76 -34.27 -8.20
C PRO A 92 6.66 -35.81 -8.30
N SER A 93 5.46 -36.40 -8.19
CA SER A 93 5.27 -37.86 -8.18
C SER A 93 5.23 -38.52 -9.56
N LYS A 94 5.05 -37.77 -10.67
CA LYS A 94 4.94 -38.37 -12.02
C LYS A 94 6.27 -38.53 -12.76
N ILE A 95 7.36 -37.97 -12.25
CA ILE A 95 8.65 -37.98 -12.96
C ILE A 95 9.46 -39.25 -12.64
N ILE A 96 9.19 -39.93 -11.53
CA ILE A 96 10.02 -41.05 -11.06
C ILE A 96 9.60 -42.41 -11.66
N THR A 97 8.36 -42.58 -12.15
CA THR A 97 7.85 -43.88 -12.62
C THR A 97 8.08 -44.19 -14.10
N LYS A 98 8.82 -43.37 -14.87
CA LYS A 98 9.11 -43.64 -16.30
C LYS A 98 10.47 -44.30 -16.58
N HIS A 99 11.23 -44.67 -15.53
CA HIS A 99 12.50 -45.37 -15.67
C HIS A 99 12.57 -46.62 -14.78
N VAL A 100 11.61 -47.54 -14.95
CA VAL A 100 11.79 -48.96 -14.62
C VAL A 100 11.23 -49.79 -15.76
#